data_AF-A0A9D8Z0R1-F1
#
_entry.id   AF-A0A9D8Z0R1-F1
#
_cell.length_a   1.000
_cell.length_b   1.000
_cell.length_c   1.000
_cell.angle_alpha   90.00
_cell.angle_beta   90.00
_cell.angle_gamma   90.00
#
_symmetry.space_group_name_H-M   'P 1'
#
loop_
_entity.id
_entity.type
_entity.pdbx_description
1 polymer ?
#
loop_
_entity_poly.entity_id
_entity_poly.type
_entity_poly.pdbx_seq_one_letter_code
_entity_poly.pdbx_strand_id
1 'polypeptide(L)'
;MRQTLTGFFKRLCAVSLGFLALCTLPVNAQQSDLPRAILVFDGSGSMWGQIDGINKIVTARETLARVLPTFPATMELGLMAYGHNRRGDCNDIEMLVPTGPVTTTAGSISAAVNSLNPRGKTPLSEAVRRAALDLRYTEERATIILITDGLETCEADPCALANELESVGIDFTTHVIGFGLTEEEGQQVACLAENTGGSYFQASDADALGEALTQTVAFVPPQPPAPPVPALEPVEQNLFVTVRMEAASEPLTTQDPIRVEWDLEPLDPQIDPASVPFIAAVPSFERFIEPGRYRLTASTNRGLQVSEEITLTATEQTAVDLVFGAGTLDLYAVMLNDGFGLSNTDFGWTIRNLETDRSFTVYARNAREIVPAGRYEAALVITRLESMSPGTVTLDVSAGDVTEQEVIASTARVGFRVFNTDGSELTGFELRHQVLRGPTDQSEVVAGKIGNDTYFLLPGSYTARLEAWDDGPRRSVETVFELAAGDDRIIEATMPDAP
;
A
#
# COMPACT_ATOMS: atom_id res chain seq x y z
N MET A 1 28.73 -29.01 -74.89
CA MET A 1 28.81 -30.44 -74.54
C MET A 1 28.13 -30.62 -73.19
N ARG A 2 27.18 -31.56 -73.13
CA ARG A 2 26.44 -32.15 -71.98
C ARG A 2 27.01 -31.90 -70.56
N GLN A 3 26.16 -31.43 -69.62
CA GLN A 3 25.61 -32.19 -68.46
C GLN A 3 26.62 -32.34 -67.29
N THR A 4 26.32 -32.28 -65.99
CA THR A 4 25.11 -32.46 -65.16
C THR A 4 25.50 -32.19 -63.67
N LEU A 5 24.58 -31.63 -62.86
CA LEU A 5 24.21 -31.96 -61.45
C LEU A 5 25.29 -32.05 -60.34
N THR A 6 25.14 -31.65 -59.06
CA THR A 6 24.05 -31.18 -58.16
C THR A 6 24.74 -30.71 -56.86
N GLY A 7 24.38 -29.60 -56.21
CA GLY A 7 23.52 -29.54 -55.00
C GLY A 7 24.35 -29.37 -53.71
N PHE A 8 24.02 -28.59 -52.68
CA PHE A 8 22.89 -27.70 -52.37
C PHE A 8 23.39 -26.76 -51.25
N PHE A 9 23.24 -25.44 -51.39
CA PHE A 9 23.69 -24.41 -50.43
C PHE A 9 22.47 -23.90 -49.64
N LYS A 10 22.55 -23.87 -48.30
CA LYS A 10 21.61 -23.10 -47.46
C LYS A 10 21.97 -21.62 -47.59
N ARG A 11 21.03 -20.77 -48.02
CA ARG A 11 21.14 -19.30 -47.93
C ARG A 11 19.91 -18.74 -47.22
N LEU A 12 20.19 -18.03 -46.13
CA LEU A 12 19.33 -17.04 -45.47
C LEU A 12 18.91 -15.98 -46.50
N CYS A 13 17.60 -15.75 -46.65
CA CYS A 13 17.06 -14.57 -47.33
C CYS A 13 16.53 -13.61 -46.25
N ALA A 14 17.16 -12.44 -46.16
CA ALA A 14 16.57 -11.26 -45.57
C ALA A 14 15.69 -10.59 -46.64
N VAL A 15 14.39 -10.48 -46.37
CA VAL A 15 13.47 -9.63 -47.12
C VAL A 15 12.78 -8.72 -46.11
N SER A 16 13.24 -7.47 -46.07
CA SER A 16 12.62 -6.35 -45.39
C SER A 16 11.50 -5.78 -46.26
N LEU A 17 10.25 -5.92 -45.82
CA LEU A 17 9.07 -5.23 -46.36
C LEU A 17 8.39 -4.48 -45.20
N GLY A 18 8.22 -3.17 -45.37
CA GLY A 18 7.65 -2.27 -44.36
C GLY A 18 6.17 -2.57 -44.06
N PHE A 19 5.80 -2.41 -42.79
CA PHE A 19 4.42 -2.39 -42.34
C PHE A 19 4.21 -1.09 -41.55
N LEU A 20 3.42 -0.19 -42.15
CA LEU A 20 2.91 1.04 -41.54
C LEU A 20 2.00 0.63 -40.35
N ALA A 21 2.46 0.78 -39.11
CA ALA A 21 1.62 0.56 -37.94
C ALA A 21 0.92 1.87 -37.55
N LEU A 22 -0.40 1.93 -37.77
CA LEU A 22 -1.29 2.97 -37.29
C LEU A 22 -1.16 3.11 -35.77
N CYS A 23 -0.71 4.29 -35.31
CA CYS A 23 -0.80 4.70 -33.92
C CYS A 23 -2.28 4.82 -33.52
N THR A 24 -2.72 3.99 -32.59
CA THR A 24 -3.99 4.18 -31.86
C THR A 24 -3.65 4.88 -30.56
N LEU A 25 -3.90 6.19 -30.50
CA LEU A 25 -3.75 6.97 -29.28
C LEU A 25 -4.89 6.61 -28.31
N PRO A 26 -4.61 6.45 -27.00
CA PRO A 26 -5.65 6.34 -26.00
C PRO A 26 -6.35 7.69 -25.88
N VAL A 27 -7.66 7.72 -26.14
CA VAL A 27 -8.52 8.86 -25.83
C VAL A 27 -8.73 8.85 -24.33
N ASN A 28 -7.94 9.62 -23.58
CA ASN A 28 -8.29 9.96 -22.20
C ASN A 28 -9.51 10.88 -22.27
N ALA A 29 -10.64 10.39 -21.76
CA ALA A 29 -11.85 11.16 -21.59
C ALA A 29 -11.55 12.33 -20.62
N GLN A 30 -11.49 13.55 -21.15
CA GLN A 30 -11.60 14.76 -20.35
C GLN A 30 -12.92 14.69 -19.61
N GLN A 31 -12.87 14.73 -18.27
CA GLN A 31 -14.04 15.04 -17.45
C GLN A 31 -14.38 16.50 -17.76
N SER A 32 -15.20 16.62 -18.79
CA SER A 32 -15.81 17.85 -19.21
C SER A 32 -16.84 18.15 -18.14
N ASP A 33 -16.86 19.39 -17.63
CA ASP A 33 -17.97 19.92 -16.84
C ASP A 33 -19.17 20.02 -17.80
N LEU A 34 -19.71 18.86 -18.18
CA LEU A 34 -20.80 18.73 -19.12
C LEU A 34 -22.01 19.36 -18.44
N PRO A 35 -22.75 20.25 -19.11
CA PRO A 35 -23.96 20.78 -18.50
C PRO A 35 -24.90 19.62 -18.18
N ARG A 36 -25.23 19.45 -16.90
CA ARG A 36 -26.11 18.38 -16.42
C ARG A 36 -27.46 18.97 -16.07
N ALA A 37 -28.51 18.41 -16.65
CA ALA A 37 -29.86 18.80 -16.30
C ALA A 37 -30.79 17.62 -16.09
N ILE A 38 -31.81 17.85 -15.26
CA ILE A 38 -32.99 17.00 -15.21
C ILE A 38 -34.17 17.78 -15.77
N LEU A 39 -34.81 17.21 -16.78
CA LEU A 39 -36.14 17.64 -17.22
C LEU A 39 -37.17 17.11 -16.22
N VAL A 40 -37.85 18.01 -15.52
CA VAL A 40 -38.98 17.68 -14.64
C VAL A 40 -40.26 17.91 -15.42
N PHE A 41 -40.98 16.84 -15.71
CA PHE A 41 -42.14 16.85 -16.59
C PHE A 41 -43.44 16.69 -15.82
N ASP A 42 -44.35 17.64 -16.00
CA ASP A 42 -45.72 17.58 -15.47
C ASP A 42 -46.53 16.51 -16.19
N GLY A 43 -46.84 15.44 -15.46
CA GLY A 43 -47.75 14.39 -15.85
C GLY A 43 -49.05 14.45 -15.05
N SER A 44 -49.44 15.59 -14.48
CA SER A 44 -50.67 15.71 -13.69
C SER A 44 -51.93 15.73 -14.56
N GLY A 45 -53.09 15.50 -13.94
CA GLY A 45 -54.36 15.37 -14.68
C GLY A 45 -54.74 16.58 -15.55
N SER A 46 -54.24 17.78 -15.27
CA SER A 46 -54.47 19.01 -16.05
C SER A 46 -53.90 18.94 -17.46
N MET A 47 -52.89 18.09 -17.70
CA MET A 47 -52.28 17.88 -19.02
C MET A 47 -53.23 17.26 -20.06
N TRP A 48 -54.42 16.81 -19.66
CA TRP A 48 -55.53 16.46 -20.57
C TRP A 48 -56.36 17.65 -21.05
N GLY A 49 -56.14 18.84 -20.46
CA GLY A 49 -56.66 20.10 -20.97
C GLY A 49 -56.16 20.37 -22.39
N GLN A 50 -56.80 21.33 -23.06
CA GLN A 50 -56.55 21.61 -24.47
C GLN A 50 -55.94 23.00 -24.69
N ILE A 51 -55.03 23.05 -25.65
CA ILE A 51 -54.51 24.27 -26.27
C ILE A 51 -54.74 24.12 -27.77
N ASP A 52 -55.38 25.09 -28.40
CA ASP A 52 -55.76 25.05 -29.82
C ASP A 52 -56.52 23.77 -30.24
N GLY A 53 -57.32 23.22 -29.32
CA GLY A 53 -58.12 22.00 -29.54
C GLY A 53 -57.33 20.68 -29.47
N ILE A 54 -56.04 20.72 -29.15
CA ILE A 54 -55.17 19.55 -28.96
C ILE A 54 -54.85 19.41 -27.47
N ASN A 55 -54.80 18.18 -26.96
CA ASN A 55 -54.46 17.94 -25.55
C ASN A 55 -53.02 18.36 -25.27
N LYS A 56 -52.78 19.09 -24.17
CA LYS A 56 -51.46 19.58 -23.77
C LYS A 56 -50.39 18.48 -23.77
N ILE A 57 -50.70 17.29 -23.23
CA ILE A 57 -49.78 16.15 -23.23
C ILE A 57 -49.34 15.70 -24.64
N VAL A 58 -50.24 15.78 -25.63
CA VAL A 58 -49.92 15.42 -27.02
C VAL A 58 -48.94 16.45 -27.59
N THR A 59 -49.24 17.73 -27.42
CA THR A 59 -48.35 18.81 -27.86
C THR A 59 -46.97 18.73 -27.19
N ALA A 60 -46.93 18.53 -25.88
CA ALA A 60 -45.68 18.43 -25.13
C ALA A 60 -44.81 17.25 -25.59
N ARG A 61 -45.42 16.09 -25.90
CA ARG A 61 -44.73 14.93 -26.48
C ARG A 61 -44.11 15.23 -27.83
N GLU A 62 -44.90 15.80 -28.73
CA GLU A 62 -44.47 16.12 -30.09
C GLU A 62 -43.35 17.16 -30.07
N THR A 63 -43.48 18.20 -29.23
CA THR A 63 -42.45 19.22 -29.07
C THR A 63 -41.16 18.64 -28.48
N LEU A 64 -41.22 17.86 -27.40
CA LEU A 64 -40.02 17.23 -26.83
C LEU A 64 -39.33 16.30 -27.84
N ALA A 65 -40.08 15.47 -28.56
CA ALA A 65 -39.51 14.60 -29.59
C ALA A 65 -38.81 15.38 -30.72
N ARG A 66 -39.28 16.59 -31.04
CA ARG A 66 -38.66 17.49 -32.02
C ARG A 66 -37.40 18.19 -31.49
N VAL A 67 -37.39 18.56 -30.21
CA VAL A 67 -36.37 19.44 -29.63
C VAL A 67 -35.22 18.68 -28.97
N LEU A 68 -35.46 17.50 -28.38
CA LEU A 68 -34.39 16.69 -27.79
C LEU A 68 -33.20 16.44 -28.76
N PRO A 69 -33.40 16.21 -30.08
CA PRO A 69 -32.31 16.08 -31.04
C PRO A 69 -31.47 17.34 -31.24
N THR A 70 -31.94 18.52 -30.83
CA THR A 70 -31.22 19.80 -30.98
C THR A 70 -30.39 20.15 -29.75
N PHE A 71 -30.48 19.37 -28.67
CA PHE A 71 -29.67 19.59 -27.47
C PHE A 71 -28.18 19.30 -27.75
N PRO A 72 -27.24 20.02 -27.13
CA PRO A 72 -25.81 19.80 -27.32
C PRO A 72 -25.45 18.34 -27.00
N ALA A 73 -24.75 17.66 -27.90
CA ALA A 73 -24.38 16.24 -27.74
C ALA A 73 -23.54 15.95 -26.49
N THR A 74 -22.92 16.98 -25.94
CA THR A 74 -22.12 16.98 -24.70
C THR A 74 -22.97 17.17 -23.45
N MET A 75 -24.26 17.48 -23.54
CA MET A 75 -25.11 17.66 -22.35
C MET A 75 -25.44 16.31 -21.70
N GLU A 76 -25.48 16.25 -20.37
CA GLU A 76 -26.11 15.15 -19.64
C GLU A 76 -27.55 15.52 -19.30
N LEU A 77 -28.49 14.63 -19.62
CA LEU A 77 -29.92 14.88 -19.46
C LEU A 77 -30.61 13.67 -18.84
N GLY A 78 -31.31 13.90 -17.72
CA GLY A 78 -32.25 12.98 -17.11
C GLY A 78 -33.71 13.42 -17.28
N LEU A 79 -34.65 12.53 -16.94
CA LEU A 79 -36.09 12.80 -16.94
C LEU A 79 -36.72 12.32 -15.63
N MET A 80 -37.33 13.27 -14.91
CA MET A 80 -38.22 13.01 -13.80
C MET A 80 -39.64 13.43 -14.20
N ALA A 81 -40.65 12.68 -13.77
CA ALA A 81 -42.05 13.08 -13.97
C ALA A 81 -42.83 13.00 -12.66
N TYR A 82 -43.90 13.77 -12.58
CA TYR A 82 -44.84 13.70 -11.47
C TYR A 82 -46.30 13.60 -11.91
N GLY A 83 -47.15 13.05 -11.05
CA GLY A 83 -48.59 12.96 -11.27
C GLY A 83 -49.03 11.99 -12.37
N HIS A 84 -48.14 11.19 -12.95
CA HIS A 84 -48.44 10.33 -14.10
C HIS A 84 -48.97 8.94 -13.76
N ASN A 85 -48.95 8.51 -12.49
CA ASN A 85 -49.31 7.14 -12.11
C ASN A 85 -50.48 7.05 -11.13
N ARG A 86 -50.52 7.91 -10.11
CA ARG A 86 -51.41 7.79 -8.94
C ARG A 86 -52.29 9.03 -8.74
N ARG A 87 -53.60 8.81 -8.66
CA ARG A 87 -54.57 9.89 -8.43
C ARG A 87 -54.52 10.37 -6.98
N GLY A 88 -54.37 11.67 -6.78
CA GLY A 88 -54.47 12.30 -5.45
C GLY A 88 -53.22 12.17 -4.57
N ASP A 89 -52.16 11.51 -5.04
CA ASP A 89 -50.94 11.24 -4.26
C ASP A 89 -49.86 12.30 -4.55
N CYS A 90 -49.44 13.04 -3.52
CA CYS A 90 -48.39 14.05 -3.61
C CYS A 90 -46.98 13.45 -3.64
N ASN A 91 -46.84 12.14 -3.42
CA ASN A 91 -45.57 11.41 -3.55
C ASN A 91 -45.43 10.76 -4.94
N ASP A 92 -46.32 11.08 -5.88
CA ASP A 92 -46.28 10.55 -7.23
C ASP A 92 -45.23 11.26 -8.07
N ILE A 93 -43.96 10.96 -7.77
CA ILE A 93 -42.78 11.50 -8.45
C ILE A 93 -41.84 10.33 -8.74
N GLU A 94 -41.40 10.21 -9.99
CA GLU A 94 -40.58 9.10 -10.47
C GLU A 94 -39.45 9.61 -11.36
N MET A 95 -38.23 9.12 -11.10
CA MET A 95 -37.12 9.26 -12.03
C MET A 95 -37.29 8.20 -13.14
N LEU A 96 -37.67 8.63 -14.33
CA LEU A 96 -37.97 7.75 -15.46
C LEU A 96 -36.73 7.42 -16.28
N VAL A 97 -35.82 8.38 -16.40
CA VAL A 97 -34.55 8.21 -17.10
C VAL A 97 -33.45 8.85 -16.24
N PRO A 98 -32.50 8.06 -15.72
CA PRO A 98 -31.35 8.60 -15.01
C PRO A 98 -30.55 9.59 -15.87
N THR A 99 -29.91 10.56 -15.23
CA THR A 99 -29.05 11.53 -15.89
C THR A 99 -27.88 10.83 -16.58
N GLY A 100 -27.62 11.20 -17.84
CA GLY A 100 -26.51 10.68 -18.65
C GLY A 100 -26.45 11.37 -20.02
N PRO A 101 -25.46 11.03 -20.88
CA PRO A 101 -25.25 11.76 -22.14
C PRO A 101 -26.50 11.80 -23.01
N VAL A 102 -26.90 12.98 -23.49
CA VAL A 102 -28.15 13.18 -24.25
C VAL A 102 -28.21 12.34 -25.53
N THR A 103 -27.05 12.04 -26.12
CA THR A 103 -26.91 11.13 -27.26
C THR A 103 -27.41 9.71 -26.95
N THR A 104 -27.42 9.32 -25.67
CA THR A 104 -27.91 8.03 -25.18
C THR A 104 -29.29 8.14 -24.54
N THR A 105 -29.60 9.25 -23.86
CA THR A 105 -30.84 9.38 -23.09
C THR A 105 -32.01 9.96 -23.89
N ALA A 106 -31.79 10.76 -24.94
CA ALA A 106 -32.87 11.44 -25.69
C ALA A 106 -33.96 10.49 -26.22
N GLY A 107 -33.58 9.31 -26.72
CA GLY A 107 -34.52 8.29 -27.20
C GLY A 107 -35.36 7.71 -26.05
N SER A 108 -34.72 7.39 -24.92
CA SER A 108 -35.38 6.88 -23.72
C SER A 108 -36.32 7.92 -23.11
N ILE A 109 -35.91 9.19 -23.08
CA ILE A 109 -36.73 10.31 -22.61
C ILE A 109 -37.96 10.45 -23.49
N SER A 110 -37.79 10.47 -24.81
CA SER A 110 -38.92 10.53 -25.76
C SER A 110 -39.88 9.35 -25.57
N ALA A 111 -39.37 8.13 -25.36
CA ALA A 111 -40.19 6.95 -25.13
C ALA A 111 -40.94 7.02 -23.79
N ALA A 112 -40.28 7.47 -22.73
CA ALA A 112 -40.85 7.62 -21.40
C ALA A 112 -41.97 8.67 -21.37
N VAL A 113 -41.77 9.85 -21.96
CA VAL A 113 -42.82 10.89 -22.03
C VAL A 113 -44.04 10.40 -22.84
N ASN A 114 -43.79 9.62 -23.90
CA ASN A 114 -44.86 9.02 -24.71
C ASN A 114 -45.69 7.97 -23.97
N SER A 115 -45.12 7.29 -22.96
CA SER A 115 -45.82 6.28 -22.17
C SER A 115 -46.62 6.85 -21.00
N LEU A 116 -46.41 8.12 -20.63
CA LEU A 116 -47.11 8.75 -19.49
C LEU A 116 -48.64 8.72 -19.66
N ASN A 117 -49.36 8.67 -18.54
CA ASN A 117 -50.81 8.79 -18.57
C ASN A 117 -51.24 9.79 -17.51
N PRO A 118 -51.46 11.07 -17.87
CA PRO A 118 -51.59 12.11 -16.85
C PRO A 118 -52.83 11.96 -15.98
N ARG A 119 -52.72 11.82 -14.64
CA ARG A 119 -53.90 11.46 -13.79
C ARG A 119 -53.85 11.96 -12.34
N GLY A 120 -52.70 12.41 -11.87
CA GLY A 120 -52.39 12.72 -10.48
C GLY A 120 -52.43 14.21 -10.15
N LYS A 121 -51.89 14.54 -8.98
CA LYS A 121 -51.67 15.92 -8.51
C LYS A 121 -50.37 16.49 -9.09
N THR A 122 -50.08 17.74 -8.76
CA THR A 122 -48.95 18.55 -9.25
C THR A 122 -47.96 18.84 -8.11
N PRO A 123 -47.22 17.85 -7.56
CA PRO A 123 -46.23 18.06 -6.49
C PRO A 123 -44.92 18.66 -7.05
N LEU A 124 -45.01 19.83 -7.68
CA LEU A 124 -43.92 20.41 -8.46
C LEU A 124 -42.69 20.74 -7.58
N SER A 125 -42.92 21.26 -6.38
CA SER A 125 -41.85 21.66 -5.46
C SER A 125 -41.05 20.43 -5.00
N GLU A 126 -41.74 19.36 -4.61
CA GLU A 126 -41.07 18.13 -4.19
C GLU A 126 -40.35 17.45 -5.37
N ALA A 127 -40.89 17.53 -6.60
CA ALA A 127 -40.21 17.01 -7.78
C ALA A 127 -38.90 17.76 -8.07
N VAL A 128 -38.93 19.09 -7.99
CA VAL A 128 -37.74 19.94 -8.17
C VAL A 128 -36.70 19.66 -7.08
N ARG A 129 -37.13 19.50 -5.81
CA ARG A 129 -36.23 19.10 -4.72
C ARG A 129 -35.55 17.75 -4.99
N ARG A 130 -36.30 16.74 -5.43
CA ARG A 130 -35.75 15.41 -5.74
C ARG A 130 -34.79 15.44 -6.92
N ALA A 131 -35.11 16.21 -7.96
CA ALA A 131 -34.21 16.41 -9.09
C ALA A 131 -32.91 17.12 -8.68
N ALA A 132 -32.99 18.14 -7.81
CA ALA A 132 -31.80 18.81 -7.28
C ALA A 132 -30.91 17.83 -6.50
N LEU A 133 -31.51 17.00 -5.65
CA LEU A 133 -30.79 15.96 -4.89
C LEU A 133 -30.14 14.90 -5.79
N ASP A 134 -30.83 14.45 -6.84
CA ASP A 134 -30.29 13.47 -7.79
C ASP A 134 -29.05 14.02 -8.53
N LEU A 135 -29.08 15.32 -8.87
CA LEU A 135 -27.95 16.03 -9.46
C LEU A 135 -26.82 16.36 -8.47
N ARG A 136 -26.97 16.04 -7.17
CA ARG A 136 -26.02 16.39 -6.12
C ARG A 136 -25.69 17.90 -6.12
N TYR A 137 -26.74 18.73 -6.21
CA TYR A 137 -26.64 20.20 -6.39
C TYR A 137 -25.77 20.96 -5.36
N THR A 138 -25.45 20.35 -4.21
CA THR A 138 -24.57 20.93 -3.17
C THR A 138 -23.08 20.65 -3.41
N GLU A 139 -22.77 19.77 -4.36
CA GLU A 139 -21.41 19.30 -4.64
C GLU A 139 -20.98 19.65 -6.07
N GLU A 140 -21.94 19.78 -6.99
CA GLU A 140 -21.71 19.98 -8.41
C GLU A 140 -22.79 20.90 -9.00
N ARG A 141 -22.45 21.64 -10.08
CA ARG A 141 -23.41 22.49 -10.80
C ARG A 141 -24.59 21.65 -11.29
N ALA A 142 -25.80 22.19 -11.20
CA ALA A 142 -27.01 21.47 -11.50
C ALA A 142 -28.07 22.39 -12.11
N THR A 143 -28.63 21.98 -13.25
CA THR A 143 -29.75 22.67 -13.89
C THR A 143 -31.02 21.84 -13.83
N ILE A 144 -32.14 22.45 -13.49
CA ILE A 144 -33.47 21.83 -13.62
C ILE A 144 -34.24 22.57 -14.71
N ILE A 145 -34.90 21.82 -15.58
CA ILE A 145 -35.84 22.37 -16.56
C ILE A 145 -37.21 21.83 -16.19
N LEU A 146 -38.04 22.66 -15.55
CA LEU A 146 -39.40 22.30 -15.16
C LEU A 146 -40.36 22.65 -16.30
N ILE A 147 -41.10 21.68 -16.82
CA ILE A 147 -42.28 21.91 -17.67
C ILE A 147 -43.51 21.67 -16.80
N THR A 148 -44.34 22.69 -16.62
CA THR A 148 -45.58 22.58 -15.83
C THR A 148 -46.75 23.26 -16.49
N ASP A 149 -47.95 22.68 -16.36
CA ASP A 149 -49.19 23.21 -16.92
C ASP A 149 -50.19 23.69 -15.87
N GLY A 150 -49.76 23.70 -14.59
CA GLY A 150 -50.58 24.04 -13.45
C GLY A 150 -49.77 24.57 -12.27
N LEU A 151 -50.50 24.94 -11.22
CA LEU A 151 -49.94 25.37 -9.94
C LEU A 151 -49.72 24.18 -8.99
N GLU A 152 -48.95 24.40 -7.93
CA GLU A 152 -48.74 23.45 -6.85
C GLU A 152 -50.08 23.05 -6.19
N THR A 153 -50.38 21.75 -6.13
CA THR A 153 -51.64 21.23 -5.54
C THR A 153 -51.40 20.35 -4.30
N CYS A 154 -50.17 20.35 -3.80
CA CYS A 154 -49.71 19.58 -2.65
C CYS A 154 -49.23 20.44 -1.48
N GLU A 155 -49.72 21.68 -1.38
CA GLU A 155 -49.55 22.58 -0.22
C GLU A 155 -48.10 23.01 0.05
N ALA A 156 -47.20 22.87 -0.93
CA ALA A 156 -45.86 23.44 -0.90
C ALA A 156 -45.86 24.89 -1.44
N ASP A 157 -44.83 25.65 -1.09
CA ASP A 157 -44.56 26.98 -1.64
C ASP A 157 -43.34 26.88 -2.59
N PRO A 158 -43.56 26.97 -3.92
CA PRO A 158 -42.48 26.93 -4.90
C PRO A 158 -41.44 28.03 -4.70
N CYS A 159 -41.86 29.22 -4.30
CA CYS A 159 -40.97 30.36 -4.10
C CYS A 159 -40.09 30.16 -2.86
N ALA A 160 -40.66 29.61 -1.78
CA ALA A 160 -39.90 29.28 -0.57
C ALA A 160 -38.85 28.20 -0.86
N LEU A 161 -39.21 27.17 -1.63
CA LEU A 161 -38.27 26.13 -2.06
C LEU A 161 -37.12 26.71 -2.88
N ALA A 162 -37.42 27.60 -3.82
CA ALA A 162 -36.42 28.23 -4.68
C ALA A 162 -35.32 28.91 -3.86
N ASN A 163 -35.71 29.70 -2.85
CA ASN A 163 -34.79 30.37 -1.93
C ASN A 163 -33.98 29.37 -1.10
N GLU A 164 -34.59 28.27 -0.67
CA GLU A 164 -33.89 27.21 0.05
C GLU A 164 -32.80 26.57 -0.80
N LEU A 165 -33.14 26.14 -2.03
CA LEU A 165 -32.20 25.45 -2.91
C LEU A 165 -31.06 26.36 -3.36
N GLU A 166 -31.34 27.63 -3.69
CA GLU A 166 -30.32 28.62 -4.03
C GLU A 166 -29.34 28.86 -2.86
N SER A 167 -29.84 28.87 -1.62
CA SER A 167 -29.00 29.14 -0.45
C SER A 167 -27.98 28.05 -0.11
N VAL A 168 -28.18 26.83 -0.63
CA VAL A 168 -27.35 25.64 -0.31
C VAL A 168 -26.62 25.11 -1.55
N GLY A 169 -27.13 25.37 -2.76
CA GLY A 169 -26.58 24.86 -4.01
C GLY A 169 -25.28 25.56 -4.45
N ILE A 170 -24.47 24.85 -5.24
CA ILE A 170 -23.34 25.41 -5.96
C ILE A 170 -23.78 25.70 -7.40
N ASP A 171 -23.96 26.96 -7.77
CA ASP A 171 -24.45 27.40 -9.09
C ASP A 171 -25.68 26.57 -9.56
N PHE A 172 -26.68 26.46 -8.69
CA PHE A 172 -27.92 25.72 -8.97
C PHE A 172 -28.90 26.61 -9.73
N THR A 173 -29.40 26.16 -10.88
CA THR A 173 -30.36 26.93 -11.69
C THR A 173 -31.62 26.13 -11.96
N THR A 174 -32.80 26.71 -11.75
CA THR A 174 -34.06 26.14 -12.23
C THR A 174 -34.65 27.02 -13.32
N HIS A 175 -34.83 26.49 -14.52
CA HIS A 175 -35.68 27.11 -15.53
C HIS A 175 -37.10 26.57 -15.44
N VAL A 176 -38.09 27.42 -15.65
CA VAL A 176 -39.51 27.04 -15.58
C VAL A 176 -40.19 27.39 -16.88
N ILE A 177 -40.86 26.41 -17.48
CA ILE A 177 -41.67 26.57 -18.68
C ILE A 177 -43.13 26.34 -18.30
N GLY A 178 -43.89 27.42 -18.21
CA GLY A 178 -45.33 27.41 -17.94
C GLY A 178 -46.11 27.12 -19.23
N PHE A 179 -46.56 25.88 -19.41
CA PHE A 179 -47.22 25.41 -20.63
C PHE A 179 -48.75 25.52 -20.54
N GLY A 180 -49.32 26.50 -21.23
CA GLY A 180 -50.76 26.78 -21.19
C GLY A 180 -51.25 27.31 -19.85
N LEU A 181 -50.41 28.06 -19.14
CA LEU A 181 -50.76 28.86 -17.95
C LEU A 181 -51.22 30.26 -18.36
N THR A 182 -52.14 30.84 -17.58
CA THR A 182 -52.42 32.29 -17.69
C THR A 182 -51.24 33.11 -17.16
N GLU A 183 -51.26 34.42 -17.42
CA GLU A 183 -50.22 35.34 -16.90
C GLU A 183 -50.20 35.33 -15.36
N GLU A 184 -51.36 35.28 -14.71
CA GLU A 184 -51.47 35.25 -13.25
C GLU A 184 -51.01 33.91 -12.64
N GLU A 185 -51.28 32.80 -13.32
CA GLU A 185 -50.77 31.48 -12.90
C GLU A 185 -49.25 31.40 -13.09
N GLY A 186 -48.76 31.91 -14.23
CA GLY A 186 -47.34 31.96 -14.54
C GLY A 186 -46.53 32.73 -13.48
N GLN A 187 -47.02 33.88 -13.04
CA GLN A 187 -46.37 34.68 -11.99
C GLN A 187 -46.17 33.93 -10.67
N GLN A 188 -47.06 32.98 -10.34
CA GLN A 188 -46.96 32.22 -9.09
C GLN A 188 -45.85 31.15 -9.12
N VAL A 189 -45.45 30.70 -10.31
CA VAL A 189 -44.36 29.72 -10.49
C VAL A 189 -43.08 30.35 -11.03
N ALA A 190 -43.13 31.59 -11.54
CA ALA A 190 -41.98 32.32 -12.07
C ALA A 190 -40.88 32.53 -11.02
N CYS A 191 -41.27 32.77 -9.77
CA CYS A 191 -40.35 32.93 -8.65
C CYS A 191 -39.37 31.75 -8.48
N LEU A 192 -39.77 30.53 -8.87
CA LEU A 192 -38.92 29.35 -8.78
C LEU A 192 -37.71 29.47 -9.71
N ALA A 193 -37.91 30.07 -10.89
CA ALA A 193 -36.82 30.38 -11.80
C ALA A 193 -36.04 31.61 -11.35
N GLU A 194 -36.73 32.71 -11.04
CA GLU A 194 -36.09 33.99 -10.70
C GLU A 194 -35.20 33.90 -9.46
N ASN A 195 -35.64 33.19 -8.42
CA ASN A 195 -34.89 33.05 -7.16
C ASN A 195 -33.70 32.09 -7.26
N THR A 196 -33.59 31.30 -8.33
CA THR A 196 -32.45 30.37 -8.59
C THR A 196 -31.59 30.84 -9.76
N GLY A 197 -31.71 32.11 -10.17
CA GLY A 197 -30.96 32.67 -11.30
C GLY A 197 -31.33 32.09 -12.67
N GLY A 198 -32.44 31.35 -12.77
CA GLY A 198 -32.97 30.81 -14.01
C GLY A 198 -33.92 31.76 -14.73
N SER A 199 -34.62 31.21 -15.72
CA SER A 199 -35.54 31.97 -16.58
C SER A 199 -36.91 31.31 -16.59
N TYR A 200 -37.95 32.11 -16.45
CA TYR A 200 -39.34 31.71 -16.67
C TYR A 200 -39.73 31.95 -18.12
N PHE A 201 -40.33 30.95 -18.76
CA PHE A 201 -40.84 31.03 -20.12
C PHE A 201 -42.32 30.66 -20.14
N GLN A 202 -43.16 31.54 -20.67
CA GLN A 202 -44.55 31.21 -20.94
C GLN A 202 -44.65 30.57 -22.32
N ALA A 203 -45.22 29.36 -22.38
CA ALA A 203 -45.43 28.63 -23.61
C ALA A 203 -46.94 28.46 -23.87
N SER A 204 -47.47 29.25 -24.80
CA SER A 204 -48.89 29.22 -25.16
C SER A 204 -49.25 28.12 -26.15
N ASP A 205 -48.27 27.55 -26.85
CA ASP A 205 -48.44 26.58 -27.93
C ASP A 205 -47.18 25.71 -28.13
N ALA A 206 -47.22 24.83 -29.15
CA ALA A 206 -46.16 23.88 -29.46
C ALA A 206 -44.83 24.54 -29.83
N ASP A 207 -44.88 25.65 -30.57
CA ASP A 207 -43.70 26.34 -31.08
C ASP A 207 -43.06 27.17 -29.97
N ALA A 208 -43.87 27.88 -29.16
CA ALA A 208 -43.42 28.57 -27.96
C ALA A 208 -42.77 27.62 -26.95
N LEU A 209 -43.34 26.42 -26.75
CA LEU A 209 -42.72 25.39 -25.90
C LEU A 209 -41.36 24.94 -26.46
N GLY A 210 -41.24 24.79 -27.78
CA GLY A 210 -40.00 24.38 -28.42
C GLY A 210 -38.91 25.44 -28.37
N GLU A 211 -39.29 26.71 -28.55
CA GLU A 211 -38.39 27.86 -28.38
C GLU A 211 -37.92 27.98 -26.93
N ALA A 212 -38.83 27.87 -25.96
CA ALA A 212 -38.49 27.89 -24.54
C ALA A 212 -37.48 26.79 -24.19
N LEU A 213 -37.73 25.55 -24.60
CA LEU A 213 -36.81 24.43 -24.38
C LEU A 213 -35.44 24.68 -25.02
N THR A 214 -35.41 25.21 -26.24
CA THR A 214 -34.15 25.54 -26.92
C THR A 214 -33.39 26.65 -26.19
N GLN A 215 -34.10 27.67 -25.71
CA GLN A 215 -33.50 28.77 -24.95
C GLN A 215 -32.96 28.32 -23.60
N THR A 216 -33.67 27.46 -22.86
CA THR A 216 -33.19 26.92 -21.57
C THR A 216 -31.85 26.21 -21.71
N VAL A 217 -31.60 25.56 -22.85
CA VAL A 217 -30.34 24.85 -23.12
C VAL A 217 -29.26 25.77 -23.71
N ALA A 218 -29.65 26.88 -24.33
CA ALA A 218 -28.72 27.90 -24.85
C ALA A 218 -28.09 28.78 -23.75
N PHE A 219 -28.61 28.75 -22.52
CA PHE A 219 -28.03 29.43 -21.35
C PHE A 219 -26.80 28.74 -20.75
N VAL A 220 -26.31 27.66 -21.37
CA VAL A 220 -24.92 27.22 -21.19
C VAL A 220 -24.09 28.04 -22.19
N PRO A 221 -23.46 29.16 -21.81
CA PRO A 221 -22.51 29.79 -22.71
C PRO A 221 -21.48 28.72 -23.09
N PRO A 222 -21.10 28.60 -24.38
CA PRO A 222 -19.96 27.77 -24.74
C PRO A 222 -18.82 28.22 -23.84
N GLN A 223 -18.28 27.29 -23.03
CA GLN A 223 -17.18 27.64 -22.16
C GLN A 223 -16.13 28.33 -23.04
N PRO A 224 -15.68 29.54 -22.67
CA PRO A 224 -14.44 30.08 -23.24
C PRO A 224 -13.44 28.93 -23.24
N PRO A 225 -12.67 28.69 -24.33
CA PRO A 225 -11.71 27.60 -24.35
C PRO A 225 -10.96 27.67 -23.03
N ALA A 226 -11.06 26.59 -22.25
CA ALA A 226 -10.59 26.59 -20.87
C ALA A 226 -9.21 27.24 -20.90
N PRO A 227 -8.90 28.23 -20.02
CA PRO A 227 -7.51 28.49 -19.74
C PRO A 227 -6.91 27.09 -19.48
N PRO A 228 -5.80 26.73 -20.14
CA PRO A 228 -5.28 25.37 -20.07
C PRO A 228 -5.38 24.98 -18.61
N VAL A 229 -6.20 23.94 -18.32
CA VAL A 229 -6.28 23.38 -16.97
C VAL A 229 -4.84 23.35 -16.54
N PRO A 230 -4.43 24.04 -15.44
CA PRO A 230 -3.08 23.86 -14.95
C PRO A 230 -2.98 22.36 -14.83
N ALA A 231 -2.23 21.74 -15.74
CA ALA A 231 -1.99 20.31 -15.67
C ALA A 231 -1.54 20.15 -14.23
N LEU A 232 -2.32 19.41 -13.41
CA LEU A 232 -2.06 19.29 -11.98
C LEU A 232 -0.55 19.20 -11.85
N GLU A 233 0.06 20.27 -11.34
CA GLU A 233 1.48 20.45 -11.59
C GLU A 233 2.14 19.21 -11.02
N PRO A 234 3.02 18.54 -11.79
CA PRO A 234 3.65 17.34 -11.27
C PRO A 234 4.22 17.68 -9.90
N VAL A 235 3.82 16.93 -8.89
CA VAL A 235 4.35 17.17 -7.55
C VAL A 235 5.87 17.04 -7.63
N GLU A 236 6.60 17.93 -6.96
CA GLU A 236 8.07 17.89 -7.03
C GLU A 236 8.61 16.53 -6.59
N GLN A 237 7.92 15.87 -5.65
CA GLN A 237 8.18 14.50 -5.22
C GLN A 237 6.85 13.76 -5.06
N ASN A 238 6.65 12.65 -5.78
CA ASN A 238 5.42 11.87 -5.73
C ASN A 238 5.48 10.66 -4.79
N LEU A 239 6.61 10.43 -4.15
CA LEU A 239 6.79 9.37 -3.17
C LEU A 239 7.52 9.91 -1.94
N PHE A 240 6.91 9.73 -0.77
CA PHE A 240 7.53 9.93 0.54
C PHE A 240 7.48 8.60 1.30
N VAL A 241 8.63 8.12 1.76
CA VAL A 241 8.72 6.83 2.46
C VAL A 241 9.42 6.96 3.79
N THR A 242 8.86 6.29 4.79
CA THR A 242 9.46 6.08 6.11
C THR A 242 9.47 4.61 6.47
N VAL A 243 10.34 4.22 7.41
CA VAL A 243 10.32 2.88 8.00
C VAL A 243 10.32 2.92 9.52
N ARG A 244 9.70 1.90 10.12
CA ARG A 244 9.71 1.65 11.56
C ARG A 244 10.19 0.24 11.85
N MET A 245 10.80 0.07 13.02
CA MET A 245 11.13 -1.27 13.52
C MET A 245 9.87 -2.01 13.95
N GLU A 246 8.96 -1.29 14.60
CA GLU A 246 7.74 -1.81 15.20
C GLU A 246 6.56 -0.87 14.89
N ALA A 247 5.34 -1.39 14.84
CA ALA A 247 4.17 -0.58 14.48
C ALA A 247 3.92 0.58 15.47
N ALA A 248 4.30 0.39 16.75
CA ALA A 248 4.13 1.39 17.80
C ALA A 248 5.33 2.34 17.93
N SER A 249 6.44 2.11 17.21
CA SER A 249 7.64 2.96 17.31
C SER A 249 7.53 4.21 16.45
N GLU A 250 8.34 5.22 16.75
CA GLU A 250 8.59 6.32 15.82
C GLU A 250 9.36 5.80 14.59
N PRO A 251 9.22 6.47 13.42
CA PRO A 251 10.04 6.19 12.26
C PRO A 251 11.53 6.36 12.52
N LEU A 252 12.34 5.49 11.90
CA LEU A 252 13.79 5.62 11.93
C LEU A 252 14.24 6.94 11.29
N THR A 253 15.31 7.49 11.84
CA THR A 253 15.94 8.72 11.42
C THR A 253 17.42 8.48 11.11
N THR A 254 18.08 9.45 10.47
CA THR A 254 19.52 9.38 10.19
C THR A 254 20.40 9.36 11.45
N GLN A 255 19.83 9.62 12.63
CA GLN A 255 20.53 9.48 13.91
C GLN A 255 20.58 8.02 14.39
N ASP A 256 19.69 7.17 13.88
CA ASP A 256 19.67 5.76 14.20
C ASP A 256 20.82 5.02 13.49
N PRO A 257 21.52 4.10 14.17
CA PRO A 257 22.68 3.39 13.62
C PRO A 257 22.30 2.30 12.60
N ILE A 258 21.09 2.38 12.02
CA ILE A 258 20.53 1.38 11.11
C ILE A 258 20.61 1.92 9.69
N ARG A 259 21.27 1.15 8.81
CA ARG A 259 21.35 1.47 7.39
C ARG A 259 20.20 0.76 6.66
N VAL A 260 19.32 1.56 6.05
CA VAL A 260 18.18 1.09 5.26
C VAL A 260 18.51 1.26 3.79
N GLU A 261 18.43 0.19 3.02
CA GLU A 261 18.59 0.15 1.57
C GLU A 261 17.23 -0.07 0.91
N TRP A 262 16.99 0.67 -0.16
CA TRP A 262 15.71 0.71 -0.86
C TRP A 262 15.83 0.13 -2.25
N ASP A 263 14.87 -0.71 -2.61
CA ASP A 263 14.70 -1.25 -3.95
C ASP A 263 13.29 -0.96 -4.45
N LEU A 264 13.18 -0.43 -5.67
CA LEU A 264 11.91 -0.13 -6.33
C LEU A 264 11.86 -0.93 -7.64
N GLU A 265 11.20 -2.07 -7.60
CA GLU A 265 11.03 -2.93 -8.78
C GLU A 265 9.77 -2.50 -9.55
N PRO A 266 9.86 -2.05 -10.82
CA PRO A 266 8.69 -1.72 -11.61
C PRO A 266 7.89 -2.99 -11.94
N LEU A 267 6.59 -2.95 -11.68
CA LEU A 267 5.66 -4.05 -11.99
C LEU A 267 5.00 -3.89 -13.35
N ASP A 268 4.97 -2.66 -13.88
CA ASP A 268 4.45 -2.38 -15.21
C ASP A 268 5.55 -2.55 -16.27
N PRO A 269 5.35 -3.42 -17.29
CA PRO A 269 6.40 -3.80 -18.24
C PRO A 269 6.83 -2.68 -19.19
N GLN A 270 6.14 -1.54 -19.16
CA GLN A 270 6.45 -0.36 -19.97
C GLN A 270 7.52 0.52 -19.32
N ILE A 271 7.75 0.36 -18.01
CA ILE A 271 8.73 1.12 -17.24
C ILE A 271 10.08 0.40 -17.37
N ASP A 272 11.09 1.11 -17.86
CA ASP A 272 12.45 0.59 -17.92
C ASP A 272 13.03 0.48 -16.51
N PRO A 273 13.44 -0.69 -16.01
CA PRO A 273 14.08 -0.80 -14.71
C PRO A 273 15.34 0.07 -14.56
N ALA A 274 16.01 0.41 -15.67
CA ALA A 274 17.14 1.33 -15.65
C ALA A 274 16.75 2.81 -15.49
N SER A 275 15.47 3.18 -15.66
CA SER A 275 14.97 4.54 -15.41
C SER A 275 14.71 4.81 -13.93
N VAL A 276 14.59 3.76 -13.11
CA VAL A 276 14.37 3.88 -11.66
C VAL A 276 15.61 4.51 -11.00
N PRO A 277 15.46 5.65 -10.29
CA PRO A 277 16.60 6.35 -9.75
C PRO A 277 17.21 5.59 -8.56
N PHE A 278 18.54 5.57 -8.48
CA PHE A 278 19.25 5.06 -7.31
C PHE A 278 18.87 5.83 -6.04
N ILE A 279 18.33 5.13 -5.05
CA ILE A 279 18.02 5.68 -3.72
C ILE A 279 19.23 5.43 -2.80
N ALA A 280 19.73 6.49 -2.18
CA ALA A 280 20.79 6.36 -1.19
C ALA A 280 20.30 5.56 0.03
N ALA A 281 21.23 4.91 0.74
CA ALA A 281 20.86 4.16 1.93
C ALA A 281 20.56 5.11 3.10
N VAL A 282 19.28 5.44 3.29
CA VAL A 282 18.77 6.36 4.31
C VAL A 282 17.47 5.81 4.90
N PRO A 283 17.11 6.12 6.16
CA PRO A 283 15.90 5.56 6.79
C PRO A 283 14.57 6.10 6.25
N SER A 284 14.60 7.26 5.60
CA SER A 284 13.45 7.86 4.93
C SER A 284 13.94 8.63 3.70
N PHE A 285 13.12 8.69 2.65
CA PHE A 285 13.42 9.53 1.51
C PHE A 285 12.13 10.10 0.91
N GLU A 286 12.31 11.21 0.19
CA GLU A 286 11.28 11.83 -0.61
C GLU A 286 11.83 11.95 -2.02
N ARG A 287 11.12 11.40 -3.02
CA ARG A 287 11.58 11.43 -4.40
C ARG A 287 10.45 11.39 -5.41
N PHE A 288 10.67 12.03 -6.56
CA PHE A 288 9.89 11.80 -7.77
C PHE A 288 10.35 10.52 -8.47
N ILE A 289 9.40 9.61 -8.66
CA ILE A 289 9.54 8.36 -9.40
C ILE A 289 8.55 8.41 -10.57
N GLU A 290 8.90 7.81 -11.71
CA GLU A 290 8.00 7.74 -12.85
C GLU A 290 6.63 7.13 -12.44
N PRO A 291 5.49 7.67 -12.89
CA PRO A 291 4.18 7.12 -12.52
C PRO A 291 4.00 5.67 -12.99
N GLY A 292 3.38 4.85 -12.15
CA GLY A 292 3.16 3.43 -12.41
C GLY A 292 3.14 2.60 -11.15
N ARG A 293 3.08 1.28 -11.32
CA ARG A 293 3.08 0.31 -10.20
C ARG A 293 4.48 -0.20 -9.92
N TYR A 294 4.83 -0.23 -8.64
CA TYR A 294 6.14 -0.68 -8.14
C TYR A 294 5.97 -1.62 -6.95
N ARG A 295 6.90 -2.54 -6.80
CA ARG A 295 7.17 -3.21 -5.53
C ARG A 295 8.28 -2.46 -4.82
N LEU A 296 7.91 -1.77 -3.75
CA LEU A 296 8.83 -1.05 -2.89
C LEU A 296 9.32 -2.00 -1.81
N THR A 297 10.64 -2.14 -1.68
CA THR A 297 11.30 -2.99 -0.69
C THR A 297 12.26 -2.16 0.14
N ALA A 298 12.09 -2.20 1.47
CA ALA A 298 13.10 -1.75 2.41
C ALA A 298 13.88 -2.97 2.91
N SER A 299 15.20 -2.83 3.01
CA SER A 299 16.08 -3.83 3.60
C SER A 299 17.09 -3.18 4.52
N THR A 300 17.54 -3.87 5.55
CA THR A 300 18.61 -3.36 6.43
C THR A 300 19.89 -4.15 6.24
N ASN A 301 21.02 -3.54 6.61
CA ASN A 301 22.30 -4.23 6.74
C ASN A 301 22.31 -5.33 7.83
N ARG A 302 21.21 -5.50 8.57
CA ARG A 302 20.99 -6.55 9.57
C ARG A 302 20.08 -7.67 9.07
N GLY A 303 19.67 -7.64 7.80
CA GLY A 303 18.91 -8.72 7.16
C GLY A 303 17.40 -8.65 7.34
N LEU A 304 16.86 -7.58 7.95
CA LEU A 304 15.42 -7.27 7.92
C LEU A 304 15.02 -6.85 6.50
N GLN A 305 13.86 -7.30 6.04
CA GLN A 305 13.28 -6.92 4.75
C GLN A 305 11.75 -6.82 4.86
N VAL A 306 11.18 -5.79 4.26
CA VAL A 306 9.72 -5.62 4.11
C VAL A 306 9.43 -5.08 2.72
N SER A 307 8.35 -5.55 2.10
CA SER A 307 7.96 -5.15 0.75
C SER A 307 6.47 -4.87 0.66
N GLU A 308 6.08 -3.87 -0.13
CA GLU A 308 4.71 -3.49 -0.42
C GLU A 308 4.56 -3.10 -1.89
N GLU A 309 3.38 -3.33 -2.48
CA GLU A 309 3.07 -2.88 -3.83
C GLU A 309 2.38 -1.51 -3.77
N ILE A 310 2.95 -0.53 -4.47
CA ILE A 310 2.51 0.86 -4.47
C ILE A 310 2.16 1.32 -5.89
N THR A 311 1.25 2.27 -6.00
CA THR A 311 0.89 2.92 -7.27
C THR A 311 1.19 4.40 -7.17
N LEU A 312 2.04 4.91 -8.06
CA LEU A 312 2.48 6.29 -8.08
C LEU A 312 1.80 7.05 -9.21
N THR A 313 1.38 8.29 -8.93
CA THR A 313 0.84 9.21 -9.93
C THR A 313 1.78 10.40 -10.10
N ALA A 314 1.61 11.18 -11.17
CA ALA A 314 2.41 12.39 -11.36
C ALA A 314 1.95 13.54 -10.46
N THR A 315 0.73 13.48 -9.92
CA THR A 315 -0.01 14.64 -9.41
C THR A 315 -0.33 14.56 -7.92
N GLU A 316 -0.05 13.43 -7.29
CA GLU A 316 -0.31 13.19 -5.88
C GLU A 316 0.93 12.57 -5.22
N GLN A 317 1.26 13.05 -4.02
CA GLN A 317 2.31 12.44 -3.22
C GLN A 317 1.76 11.22 -2.49
N THR A 318 2.33 10.06 -2.79
CA THR A 318 2.06 8.81 -2.06
C THR A 318 2.96 8.74 -0.85
N ALA A 319 2.38 8.71 0.36
CA ALA A 319 3.10 8.50 1.61
C ALA A 319 3.03 7.03 2.02
N VAL A 320 4.19 6.40 2.23
CA VAL A 320 4.31 4.98 2.59
C VAL A 320 5.10 4.86 3.89
N ASP A 321 4.60 4.04 4.81
CA ASP A 321 5.21 3.80 6.13
C ASP A 321 5.35 2.29 6.33
N LEU A 322 6.56 1.78 6.09
CA LEU A 322 6.82 0.34 6.16
C LEU A 322 7.24 -0.06 7.57
N VAL A 323 6.67 -1.14 8.07
CA VAL A 323 7.01 -1.71 9.39
C VAL A 323 7.73 -3.03 9.17
N PHE A 324 8.99 -3.13 9.63
CA PHE A 324 9.77 -4.37 9.50
C PHE A 324 9.20 -5.55 10.28
N GLY A 325 8.37 -5.30 11.30
CA GLY A 325 7.84 -6.34 12.17
C GLY A 325 8.96 -7.01 12.97
N ALA A 326 9.93 -6.22 13.42
CA ALA A 326 11.07 -6.73 14.18
C ALA A 326 10.68 -6.94 15.66
N GLY A 327 11.34 -7.88 16.33
CA GLY A 327 11.34 -8.00 17.77
C GLY A 327 12.73 -7.70 18.35
N THR A 328 12.79 -7.49 19.65
CA THR A 328 14.06 -7.27 20.37
C THR A 328 14.50 -8.56 21.05
N LEU A 329 15.79 -8.85 20.97
CA LEU A 329 16.43 -10.02 21.53
C LEU A 329 17.49 -9.56 22.54
N ASP A 330 17.21 -9.80 23.82
CA ASP A 330 18.04 -9.37 24.96
C ASP A 330 18.69 -10.61 25.59
N LEU A 331 19.98 -10.80 25.32
CA LEU A 331 20.77 -11.95 25.74
C LEU A 331 21.75 -11.59 26.86
N TYR A 332 21.83 -12.45 27.87
CA TYR A 332 22.71 -12.27 29.03
C TYR A 332 23.60 -13.49 29.25
N ALA A 333 24.90 -13.25 29.40
CA ALA A 333 25.87 -14.28 29.72
C ALA A 333 26.17 -14.29 31.23
N VAL A 334 25.72 -15.34 31.90
CA VAL A 334 25.95 -15.55 33.34
C VAL A 334 27.07 -16.57 33.51
N MET A 335 28.17 -16.17 34.16
CA MET A 335 29.25 -17.09 34.49
C MET A 335 28.97 -17.74 35.84
N LEU A 336 29.04 -19.06 35.95
CA LEU A 336 28.99 -19.72 37.25
C LEU A 336 30.20 -19.37 38.13
N ASN A 337 31.34 -19.07 37.51
CA ASN A 337 32.57 -18.65 38.18
C ASN A 337 33.02 -17.28 37.63
N ASP A 338 33.03 -16.25 38.47
CA ASP A 338 33.39 -14.87 38.11
C ASP A 338 34.90 -14.57 38.27
N GLY A 339 35.64 -15.44 38.96
CA GLY A 339 37.08 -15.30 39.26
C GLY A 339 38.05 -15.49 38.08
N PHE A 340 37.59 -15.44 36.84
CA PHE A 340 38.41 -15.70 35.64
C PHE A 340 39.06 -14.46 35.01
N GLY A 341 38.78 -13.25 35.53
CA GLY A 341 39.36 -12.02 34.98
C GLY A 341 38.94 -11.72 33.53
N LEU A 342 37.76 -12.22 33.13
CA LEU A 342 37.18 -11.97 31.82
C LEU A 342 36.55 -10.56 31.78
N SER A 343 36.84 -9.82 30.73
CA SER A 343 36.18 -8.56 30.39
C SER A 343 34.96 -8.80 29.50
N ASN A 344 34.10 -7.79 29.36
CA ASN A 344 32.90 -7.89 28.52
C ASN A 344 33.20 -8.20 27.04
N THR A 345 34.40 -7.88 26.57
CA THR A 345 34.88 -8.12 25.20
C THR A 345 35.30 -9.56 24.95
N ASP A 346 35.44 -10.38 25.99
CA ASP A 346 35.78 -11.80 25.81
C ASP A 346 34.57 -12.64 25.44
N PHE A 347 33.38 -12.06 25.55
CA PHE A 347 32.12 -12.72 25.25
C PHE A 347 31.65 -12.32 23.86
N GLY A 348 31.03 -13.26 23.17
CA GLY A 348 30.30 -12.99 21.96
C GLY A 348 29.09 -13.90 21.83
N TRP A 349 28.14 -13.47 21.03
CA TRP A 349 26.92 -14.20 20.71
C TRP A 349 26.87 -14.45 19.23
N THR A 350 26.88 -15.71 18.82
CA THR A 350 26.55 -16.09 17.45
C THR A 350 25.05 -16.36 17.38
N ILE A 351 24.33 -15.50 16.67
CA ILE A 351 22.88 -15.54 16.55
C ILE A 351 22.55 -15.99 15.13
N ARG A 352 21.79 -17.08 15.01
CA ARG A 352 21.35 -17.66 13.74
C ARG A 352 19.83 -17.63 13.65
N ASN A 353 19.31 -17.02 12.60
CA ASN A 353 17.90 -17.13 12.24
C ASN A 353 17.68 -18.51 11.59
N LEU A 354 16.82 -19.33 12.18
CA LEU A 354 16.60 -20.73 11.76
C LEU A 354 15.76 -20.87 10.49
N GLU A 355 15.08 -19.81 10.06
CA GLU A 355 14.21 -19.82 8.88
C GLU A 355 14.99 -19.44 7.62
N THR A 356 15.93 -18.49 7.75
CA THR A 356 16.75 -17.98 6.64
C THR A 356 18.17 -18.55 6.61
N ASP A 357 18.56 -19.28 7.67
CA ASP A 357 19.91 -19.79 7.93
C ASP A 357 21.02 -18.70 7.95
N ARG A 358 20.63 -17.43 8.07
CA ARG A 358 21.56 -16.32 8.23
C ARG A 358 22.03 -16.23 9.67
N SER A 359 23.33 -15.97 9.85
CA SER A 359 23.92 -15.77 11.17
C SER A 359 24.77 -14.50 11.23
N PHE A 360 24.86 -13.93 12.42
CA PHE A 360 25.75 -12.82 12.73
C PHE A 360 26.34 -13.01 14.12
N THR A 361 27.41 -12.28 14.44
CA THR A 361 28.07 -12.35 15.75
C THR A 361 28.22 -10.98 16.37
N VAL A 362 27.88 -10.88 17.65
CA VAL A 362 27.99 -9.67 18.47
C VAL A 362 29.01 -9.92 19.57
N TYR A 363 30.03 -9.08 19.69
CA TYR A 363 31.08 -9.24 20.71
C TYR A 363 30.76 -8.43 21.97
N ALA A 364 29.87 -8.98 22.79
CA ALA A 364 29.51 -8.41 24.09
C ALA A 364 29.07 -9.51 25.06
N ARG A 365 29.25 -9.26 26.36
CA ARG A 365 28.71 -10.13 27.42
C ARG A 365 27.18 -10.17 27.40
N ASN A 366 26.57 -8.99 27.30
CA ASN A 366 25.13 -8.84 27.13
C ASN A 366 24.87 -8.24 25.75
N ALA A 367 23.97 -8.82 24.97
CA ALA A 367 23.65 -8.37 23.63
C ALA A 367 22.17 -7.98 23.56
N ARG A 368 21.88 -6.81 23.00
CA ARG A 368 20.53 -6.32 22.72
C ARG A 368 20.44 -6.04 21.23
N GLU A 369 19.75 -6.91 20.51
CA GLU A 369 19.69 -6.85 19.06
C GLU A 369 18.24 -6.81 18.59
N ILE A 370 17.98 -6.01 17.55
CA ILE A 370 16.68 -5.97 16.89
C ILE A 370 16.76 -6.89 15.66
N VAL A 371 15.88 -7.89 15.62
CA VAL A 371 15.91 -8.96 14.61
C VAL A 371 14.52 -9.21 14.04
N PRO A 372 14.39 -9.76 12.82
CA PRO A 372 13.08 -10.15 12.29
C PRO A 372 12.30 -11.02 13.28
N ALA A 373 10.97 -10.93 13.29
CA ALA A 373 10.18 -11.94 13.97
C ALA A 373 10.48 -13.32 13.37
N GLY A 374 10.55 -14.35 14.21
CA GLY A 374 10.87 -15.70 13.79
C GLY A 374 11.69 -16.44 14.84
N ARG A 375 12.17 -17.63 14.45
CA ARG A 375 12.88 -18.52 15.35
C ARG A 375 14.40 -18.39 15.26
N TYR A 376 15.05 -18.26 16.40
CA TYR A 376 16.49 -18.02 16.51
C TYR A 376 17.19 -19.06 17.37
N GLU A 377 18.45 -19.29 17.04
CA GLU A 377 19.41 -20.00 17.86
C GLU A 377 20.53 -19.02 18.25
N ALA A 378 20.74 -18.83 19.55
CA ALA A 378 21.79 -17.98 20.08
C ALA A 378 22.82 -18.82 20.83
N ALA A 379 24.06 -18.82 20.36
CA ALA A 379 25.18 -19.51 20.96
C ALA A 379 26.10 -18.49 21.64
N LEU A 380 26.34 -18.66 22.94
CA LEU A 380 27.36 -17.90 23.65
C LEU A 380 28.73 -18.43 23.24
N VAL A 381 29.70 -17.54 23.04
CA VAL A 381 31.10 -17.84 22.72
C VAL A 381 32.00 -17.05 23.67
N ILE A 382 33.02 -17.69 24.23
CA ILE A 382 34.03 -17.03 25.07
C ILE A 382 35.38 -17.08 24.36
N THR A 383 35.75 -15.97 23.71
CA THR A 383 36.90 -15.88 22.79
C THR A 383 38.23 -16.17 23.49
N ARG A 384 38.42 -15.64 24.70
CA ARG A 384 39.67 -15.82 25.47
C ARG A 384 39.83 -17.22 26.06
N LEU A 385 38.77 -18.04 26.04
CA LEU A 385 38.76 -19.42 26.54
C LEU A 385 38.69 -20.41 25.37
N GLU A 386 39.65 -20.32 24.45
CA GLU A 386 39.75 -21.18 23.26
C GLU A 386 38.48 -21.14 22.38
N SER A 387 37.80 -20.00 22.35
CA SER A 387 36.54 -19.81 21.61
C SER A 387 35.47 -20.85 21.96
N MET A 388 35.43 -21.32 23.22
CA MET A 388 34.42 -22.27 23.67
C MET A 388 33.00 -21.72 23.51
N SER A 389 32.04 -22.61 23.23
CA SER A 389 30.61 -22.29 23.24
C SER A 389 29.92 -23.04 24.38
N PRO A 390 29.76 -22.41 25.57
CA PRO A 390 29.30 -23.10 26.77
C PRO A 390 27.79 -23.32 26.83
N GLY A 391 27.03 -22.73 25.90
CA GLY A 391 25.60 -22.91 25.84
C GLY A 391 24.98 -22.29 24.61
N THR A 392 23.96 -22.96 24.10
CA THR A 392 23.13 -22.52 22.99
C THR A 392 21.68 -22.61 23.43
N VAL A 393 20.89 -21.62 23.02
CA VAL A 393 19.46 -21.56 23.31
C VAL A 393 18.68 -21.28 22.03
N THR A 394 17.51 -21.90 21.92
CA THR A 394 16.54 -21.60 20.86
C THR A 394 15.43 -20.75 21.44
N LEU A 395 15.09 -19.65 20.77
CA LEU A 395 14.04 -18.72 21.19
C LEU A 395 13.20 -18.29 20.00
N ASP A 396 11.93 -17.96 20.27
CA ASP A 396 10.99 -17.41 19.30
C ASP A 396 10.86 -15.90 19.56
N VAL A 397 11.17 -15.09 18.56
CA VAL A 397 11.06 -13.63 18.63
C VAL A 397 9.78 -13.20 17.94
N SER A 398 8.93 -12.48 18.67
CA SER A 398 7.69 -11.90 18.13
C SER A 398 7.88 -10.42 17.80
N ALA A 399 7.18 -9.93 16.78
CA ALA A 399 7.24 -8.53 16.38
C ALA A 399 6.74 -7.61 17.51
N GLY A 400 7.51 -6.59 17.87
CA GLY A 400 7.19 -5.65 18.95
C GLY A 400 7.47 -6.15 20.37
N ASP A 401 7.85 -7.41 20.55
CA ASP A 401 8.15 -7.98 21.86
C ASP A 401 9.66 -7.97 22.16
N VAL A 402 10.00 -7.87 23.44
CA VAL A 402 11.36 -8.12 23.94
C VAL A 402 11.46 -9.55 24.44
N THR A 403 12.30 -10.34 23.79
CA THR A 403 12.60 -11.72 24.18
C THR A 403 13.91 -11.74 24.98
N GLU A 404 13.79 -11.91 26.29
CA GLU A 404 14.92 -11.99 27.21
C GLU A 404 15.36 -13.44 27.41
N GLN A 405 16.66 -13.69 27.34
CA GLN A 405 17.21 -15.02 27.59
C GLN A 405 18.59 -14.97 28.25
N GLU A 406 18.76 -15.78 29.29
CA GLU A 406 20.03 -15.97 29.96
C GLU A 406 20.67 -17.30 29.54
N VAL A 407 21.98 -17.28 29.28
CA VAL A 407 22.78 -18.50 29.12
C VAL A 407 23.80 -18.55 30.25
N ILE A 408 23.70 -19.62 31.04
CA ILE A 408 24.62 -19.91 32.12
C ILE A 408 25.83 -20.64 31.53
N ALA A 409 26.96 -19.94 31.43
CA ALA A 409 28.23 -20.49 31.01
C ALA A 409 28.80 -21.40 32.10
N SER A 410 28.54 -22.69 31.93
CA SER A 410 29.09 -23.75 32.79
C SER A 410 30.49 -24.10 32.30
N THR A 411 31.51 -23.54 32.93
CA THR A 411 32.92 -23.78 32.59
C THR A 411 33.69 -24.31 33.80
N ALA A 412 34.78 -25.00 33.53
CA ALA A 412 35.72 -25.51 34.52
C ALA A 412 37.14 -25.02 34.20
N ARG A 413 37.94 -24.84 35.24
CA ARG A 413 39.36 -24.49 35.17
C ARG A 413 40.20 -25.70 35.58
N VAL A 414 41.16 -26.09 34.75
CA VAL A 414 42.07 -27.19 35.04
C VAL A 414 43.52 -26.81 34.78
N GLY A 415 44.36 -26.95 35.78
CA GLY A 415 45.82 -26.84 35.67
C GLY A 415 46.49 -28.21 35.67
N PHE A 416 47.70 -28.28 35.14
CA PHE A 416 48.51 -29.51 35.16
C PHE A 416 49.81 -29.25 35.91
N ARG A 417 50.17 -30.18 36.80
CA ARG A 417 51.49 -30.25 37.43
C ARG A 417 52.09 -31.61 37.15
N VAL A 418 53.29 -31.63 36.63
CA VAL A 418 53.93 -32.86 36.17
C VAL A 418 55.21 -33.06 36.95
N PHE A 419 55.42 -34.27 37.44
CA PHE A 419 56.57 -34.61 38.28
C PHE A 419 57.42 -35.69 37.62
N ASN A 420 58.72 -35.65 37.83
CA ASN A 420 59.60 -36.80 37.61
C ASN A 420 59.38 -37.87 38.69
N THR A 421 59.90 -39.07 38.47
CA THR A 421 59.86 -40.18 39.43
C THR A 421 60.59 -39.89 40.75
N ASP A 422 61.55 -38.95 40.73
CA ASP A 422 62.26 -38.46 41.92
C ASP A 422 61.47 -37.39 42.72
N GLY A 423 60.29 -37.00 42.24
CA GLY A 423 59.41 -36.02 42.87
C GLY A 423 59.71 -34.56 42.49
N SER A 424 60.71 -34.29 41.65
CA SER A 424 60.94 -32.95 41.10
C SER A 424 59.86 -32.54 40.11
N GLU A 425 59.39 -31.29 40.15
CA GLU A 425 58.35 -30.78 39.25
C GLU A 425 58.97 -30.36 37.91
N LEU A 426 58.43 -30.89 36.82
CA LEU A 426 58.72 -30.46 35.46
C LEU A 426 58.01 -29.15 35.19
N THR A 427 58.78 -28.15 34.73
CA THR A 427 58.29 -26.82 34.42
C THR A 427 58.97 -26.30 33.14
N GLY A 428 58.33 -25.36 32.44
CA GLY A 428 58.96 -24.67 31.31
C GLY A 428 58.76 -25.36 29.95
N PHE A 429 59.59 -24.99 28.96
CA PHE A 429 59.35 -25.27 27.53
C PHE A 429 59.53 -26.74 27.11
N GLU A 430 59.96 -27.59 28.04
CA GLU A 430 60.22 -29.03 27.83
C GLU A 430 58.98 -29.89 28.03
N LEU A 431 57.86 -29.28 28.41
CA LEU A 431 56.60 -29.94 28.70
C LEU A 431 55.54 -29.51 27.68
N ARG A 432 54.87 -30.48 27.05
CA ARG A 432 53.69 -30.27 26.22
C ARG A 432 52.47 -30.85 26.89
N HIS A 433 51.41 -30.08 26.88
CA HIS A 433 50.09 -30.47 27.30
C HIS A 433 49.20 -30.57 26.07
N GLN A 434 48.50 -31.69 25.93
CA GLN A 434 47.38 -31.86 25.01
C GLN A 434 46.19 -32.37 25.79
N VAL A 435 45.06 -31.68 25.69
CA VAL A 435 43.80 -32.15 26.25
C VAL A 435 42.93 -32.65 25.12
N LEU A 436 42.49 -33.90 25.24
CA LEU A 436 41.62 -34.57 24.30
C LEU A 436 40.25 -34.80 24.94
N ARG A 437 39.18 -34.55 24.19
CA ARG A 437 37.81 -34.84 24.65
C ARG A 437 37.54 -36.35 24.50
N GLY A 438 37.19 -37.01 25.60
CA GLY A 438 36.91 -38.45 25.66
C GLY A 438 38.13 -39.37 25.94
N PRO A 439 37.89 -40.68 26.12
CA PRO A 439 38.90 -41.64 26.61
C PRO A 439 39.70 -42.32 25.48
N THR A 440 40.61 -41.59 24.83
CA THR A 440 41.83 -42.16 24.17
C THR A 440 41.84 -42.77 22.75
N ASP A 441 40.74 -43.06 22.04
CA ASP A 441 40.86 -43.68 20.67
C ASP A 441 40.07 -43.05 19.50
N GLN A 442 39.28 -42.00 19.75
CA GLN A 442 38.62 -41.18 18.70
C GLN A 442 38.56 -39.69 19.08
N SER A 443 39.52 -39.25 19.88
CA SER A 443 39.41 -38.00 20.62
C SER A 443 40.00 -36.81 19.85
N GLU A 444 39.19 -35.76 19.71
CA GLU A 444 39.60 -34.47 19.18
C GLU A 444 40.49 -33.74 20.20
N VAL A 445 41.64 -33.23 19.74
CA VAL A 445 42.47 -32.34 20.56
C VAL A 445 41.72 -31.02 20.68
N VAL A 446 41.18 -30.76 21.87
CA VAL A 446 40.40 -29.54 22.14
C VAL A 446 41.28 -28.39 22.63
N ALA A 447 42.44 -28.71 23.20
CA ALA A 447 43.36 -27.72 23.75
C ALA A 447 44.80 -28.25 23.72
N GLY A 448 45.80 -27.37 23.57
CA GLY A 448 47.19 -27.79 23.70
C GLY A 448 48.19 -26.63 23.75
N LYS A 449 49.14 -26.71 24.68
CA LYS A 449 50.14 -25.65 24.93
C LYS A 449 51.47 -26.25 25.38
N ILE A 450 52.51 -25.42 25.38
CA ILE A 450 53.85 -25.76 25.88
C ILE A 450 54.05 -25.04 27.23
N GLY A 451 54.59 -25.74 28.22
CA GLY A 451 54.81 -25.27 29.58
C GLY A 451 53.59 -25.35 30.49
N ASN A 452 53.77 -24.90 31.73
CA ASN A 452 52.70 -24.90 32.74
C ASN A 452 51.63 -23.90 32.35
N ASP A 453 50.44 -24.40 32.05
CA ASP A 453 49.32 -23.56 31.71
C ASP A 453 48.02 -24.14 32.27
N THR A 454 47.04 -23.27 32.39
CA THR A 454 45.68 -23.57 32.81
C THR A 454 44.79 -23.60 31.59
N TYR A 455 43.92 -24.60 31.55
CA TYR A 455 42.91 -24.79 30.52
C TYR A 455 41.54 -24.46 31.08
N PHE A 456 40.69 -23.95 30.20
CA PHE A 456 39.30 -23.75 30.48
C PHE A 456 38.51 -24.67 29.57
N LEU A 457 37.71 -25.53 30.18
CA LEU A 457 37.02 -26.61 29.47
C LEU A 457 35.55 -26.60 29.88
N LEU A 458 34.73 -27.17 29.00
CA LEU A 458 33.33 -27.47 29.34
C LEU A 458 33.28 -28.70 30.25
N PRO A 459 32.18 -28.92 30.98
CA PRO A 459 31.99 -30.15 31.74
C PRO A 459 32.07 -31.38 30.84
N GLY A 460 32.68 -32.44 31.35
CA GLY A 460 32.78 -33.72 30.66
C GLY A 460 34.07 -34.48 30.92
N SER A 461 34.23 -35.56 30.15
CA SER A 461 35.34 -36.50 30.23
C SER A 461 36.50 -36.07 29.32
N TYR A 462 37.70 -36.05 29.87
CA TYR A 462 38.91 -35.63 29.15
C TYR A 462 40.07 -36.58 29.41
N THR A 463 40.98 -36.62 28.45
CA THR A 463 42.30 -37.23 28.62
C THR A 463 43.35 -36.14 28.43
N ALA A 464 44.24 -35.97 29.42
CA ALA A 464 45.44 -35.17 29.27
C ALA A 464 46.58 -36.06 28.81
N ARG A 465 47.10 -35.81 27.61
CA ARG A 465 48.36 -36.35 27.11
C ARG A 465 49.46 -35.34 27.41
N LEU A 466 50.35 -35.74 28.31
CA LEU A 466 51.45 -34.92 28.77
C LEU A 466 52.73 -35.50 28.18
N GLU A 467 53.49 -34.72 27.43
CA GLU A 467 54.74 -35.14 26.80
C GLU A 467 55.89 -34.30 27.34
N ALA A 468 56.99 -34.92 27.73
CA ALA A 468 58.20 -34.23 28.16
C ALA A 468 59.43 -34.66 27.33
N TRP A 469 60.33 -33.72 27.07
CA TRP A 469 61.62 -33.97 26.44
C TRP A 469 62.71 -33.19 27.17
N ASP A 470 63.66 -33.91 27.76
CA ASP A 470 64.81 -33.37 28.50
C ASP A 470 66.06 -33.96 27.83
N ASP A 471 66.59 -33.26 26.82
CA ASP A 471 67.75 -33.62 25.96
C ASP A 471 67.86 -35.09 25.47
N GLY A 472 66.78 -35.88 25.61
CA GLY A 472 66.70 -37.33 25.44
C GLY A 472 65.38 -37.79 24.81
N PRO A 473 65.06 -39.11 24.83
CA PRO A 473 63.86 -39.64 24.19
C PRO A 473 62.58 -39.07 24.81
N ARG A 474 61.58 -38.79 23.97
CA ARG A 474 60.28 -38.27 24.43
C ARG A 474 59.60 -39.25 25.37
N ARG A 475 59.15 -38.74 26.53
CA ARG A 475 58.36 -39.45 27.51
C ARG A 475 56.93 -38.94 27.46
N SER A 476 55.94 -39.81 27.61
CA SER A 476 54.55 -39.41 27.66
C SER A 476 53.79 -40.15 28.74
N VAL A 477 52.79 -39.48 29.30
CA VAL A 477 51.81 -40.06 30.23
C VAL A 477 50.43 -39.54 29.85
N GLU A 478 49.43 -40.42 29.92
CA GLU A 478 48.03 -40.06 29.72
C GLU A 478 47.27 -40.18 31.03
N THR A 479 46.46 -39.18 31.34
CA THR A 479 45.63 -39.16 32.56
C THR A 479 44.19 -38.80 32.17
N VAL A 480 43.25 -39.67 32.52
CA VAL A 480 41.82 -39.42 32.33
C VAL A 480 41.27 -38.68 33.53
N PHE A 481 40.44 -37.66 33.29
CA PHE A 481 39.80 -36.87 34.32
C PHE A 481 38.40 -36.41 33.89
N GLU A 482 37.56 -36.13 34.89
CA GLU A 482 36.20 -35.60 34.72
C GLU A 482 36.15 -34.18 35.28
N LEU A 483 35.45 -33.29 34.58
CA LEU A 483 35.17 -31.93 35.02
C LEU A 483 33.66 -31.71 35.18
N ALA A 484 33.25 -31.22 36.33
CA ALA A 484 31.92 -30.69 36.57
C ALA A 484 31.86 -29.17 36.30
N ALA A 485 30.66 -28.64 36.16
CA ALA A 485 30.46 -27.19 36.02
C ALA A 485 30.98 -26.46 37.27
N GLY A 486 31.81 -25.44 37.05
CA GLY A 486 32.38 -24.64 38.13
C GLY A 486 33.65 -25.24 38.76
N ASP A 487 34.11 -26.41 38.30
CA ASP A 487 35.32 -27.04 38.84
C ASP A 487 36.55 -26.14 38.68
N ASP A 488 37.42 -26.15 39.68
CA ASP A 488 38.74 -25.53 39.66
C ASP A 488 39.75 -26.54 40.23
N ARG A 489 40.49 -27.20 39.34
CA ARG A 489 41.27 -28.40 39.69
C ARG A 489 42.70 -28.32 39.18
N ILE A 490 43.59 -29.00 39.90
CA ILE A 490 44.94 -29.29 39.43
C ILE A 490 45.03 -30.80 39.24
N ILE A 491 45.42 -31.23 38.06
CA ILE A 491 45.70 -32.63 37.75
C ILE A 491 47.21 -32.84 37.86
N GLU A 492 47.59 -33.75 38.76
CA GLU A 492 48.98 -34.13 38.97
C GLU A 492 49.28 -35.42 38.23
N ALA A 493 50.40 -35.47 37.52
CA ALA A 493 50.86 -36.65 36.81
C ALA A 493 52.35 -36.88 37.04
N THR A 494 52.77 -38.14 37.06
CA THR A 494 54.18 -38.52 37.17
C THR A 494 54.65 -39.08 35.84
N MET A 495 55.71 -38.51 35.28
CA MET A 495 56.34 -39.01 34.06
C MET A 495 57.01 -40.35 34.33
N PRO A 496 56.93 -41.31 33.40
CA PRO A 496 57.70 -42.54 33.52
C PRO A 496 59.20 -42.24 33.46
N ASP A 497 60.01 -43.18 33.96
CA ASP A 497 61.46 -43.14 33.77
C ASP A 497 61.81 -43.15 32.28
N ALA A 498 62.94 -42.53 31.92
CA ALA A 498 63.44 -42.60 30.54
C ALA A 498 63.78 -44.07 30.20
N PRO A 499 63.40 -44.54 29.00
CA PRO A 499 63.64 -45.92 28.56
C PRO A 499 65.13 -46.27 28.42
#